data_AF-A0A9X9F215-F1
#
_entry.id   AF-A0A9X9F215-F1
#
_cell.length_a   1.000
_cell.length_b   1.000
_cell.length_c   1.000
_cell.angle_alpha   90.00
_cell.angle_beta   90.00
_cell.angle_gamma   90.00
#
_symmetry.space_group_name_H-M   'P 1'
#
loop_
_entity.id
_entity.type
_entity.pdbx_description
1 polymer ?
#
loop_
_entity_poly.entity_id
_entity_poly.type
_entity_poly.pdbx_seq_one_letter_code
_entity_poly.pdbx_strand_id
1 'polypeptide(L)'
;LSGGVLLTGLLTFGFSEKASAHGYVESPASRSYLCKQGVNVNCGPIQYEPQSVEGIGGFPQLGPSDGQIAGAGHFPALDVQTVDRWKKVTLNGGTNTFKWKLTAPHSTKEWKYYITKKGWNPNKPLTRSDLDLVPFYVK
;
A
#
# COMPACT_ATOMS: atom_id res chain seq x y z
N LEU A 1 35.95 -26.02 44.78
CA LEU A 1 36.36 -25.51 43.45
C LEU A 1 35.14 -25.53 42.55
N SER A 2 34.93 -24.41 41.87
CA SER A 2 33.70 -23.96 41.23
C SER A 2 33.25 -24.81 40.04
N GLY A 3 31.96 -25.18 40.00
CA GLY A 3 31.30 -25.72 38.81
C GLY A 3 30.74 -24.59 37.95
N GLY A 4 31.31 -24.39 36.77
CA GLY A 4 30.82 -23.42 35.79
C GLY A 4 29.78 -24.08 34.87
N VAL A 5 28.55 -23.58 34.89
CA VAL A 5 27.53 -23.92 33.89
C VAL A 5 27.68 -22.94 32.73
N LEU A 6 28.07 -23.44 31.56
CA LEU A 6 28.15 -22.66 30.32
C LEU A 6 26.73 -22.53 29.75
N LEU A 7 26.14 -21.34 29.81
CA LEU A 7 24.83 -21.05 29.22
C LEU A 7 25.02 -20.59 27.77
N THR A 8 24.85 -21.50 26.81
CA THR A 8 24.86 -21.18 25.37
C THR A 8 23.57 -20.44 25.01
N GLY A 9 23.65 -19.12 24.82
CA GLY A 9 22.53 -18.32 24.34
C GLY A 9 22.24 -18.63 22.86
N LEU A 10 21.07 -19.20 22.59
CA LEU A 10 20.52 -19.33 21.23
C LEU A 10 20.11 -17.93 20.74
N LEU A 11 20.89 -17.37 19.81
CA LEU A 11 20.49 -16.17 19.05
C LEU A 11 19.46 -16.59 18.00
N THR A 12 18.18 -16.36 18.27
CA THR A 12 17.12 -16.50 17.27
C THR A 12 17.18 -15.30 16.33
N PHE A 13 17.71 -15.51 15.13
CA PHE A 13 17.50 -14.58 14.03
C PHE A 13 16.02 -14.60 13.67
N GLY A 14 15.31 -13.52 13.98
CA GLY A 14 13.91 -13.34 13.59
C GLY A 14 13.82 -13.21 12.08
N PHE A 15 13.40 -14.27 11.40
CA PHE A 15 12.95 -14.19 10.02
C PHE A 15 11.69 -13.33 10.00
N SER A 16 11.77 -12.11 9.48
CA SER A 16 10.58 -11.32 9.16
C SER A 16 9.87 -12.06 8.03
N GLU A 17 8.79 -12.78 8.36
CA GLU A 17 7.92 -13.36 7.34
C GLU A 17 7.45 -12.23 6.42
N LYS A 18 7.78 -12.34 5.12
CA LYS A 18 7.17 -11.50 4.10
C LYS A 18 5.71 -11.94 4.00
N ALA A 19 4.83 -11.25 4.71
CA ALA A 19 3.40 -11.48 4.60
C ALA A 19 2.92 -10.92 3.26
N SER A 20 2.66 -11.81 2.31
CA SER A 20 2.10 -11.46 1.01
C SER A 20 0.58 -11.43 1.09
N ALA A 21 -0.02 -10.26 1.23
CA ALA A 21 -1.48 -10.12 1.24
C ALA A 21 -1.99 -9.77 -0.15
N HIS A 22 -2.83 -10.65 -0.73
CA HIS A 22 -3.46 -10.38 -2.02
C HIS A 22 -4.89 -9.85 -1.83
N GLY A 23 -5.10 -8.60 -2.23
CA GLY A 23 -6.41 -7.98 -2.23
C GLY A 23 -6.39 -6.58 -2.83
N TYR A 24 -7.55 -6.03 -3.10
CA TYR A 24 -7.71 -4.67 -3.59
C TYR A 24 -8.94 -4.01 -2.97
N VAL A 25 -8.97 -2.67 -2.96
CA VAL A 25 -10.17 -1.91 -2.56
C VAL A 25 -11.19 -1.98 -3.69
N GLU A 26 -12.28 -2.72 -3.44
CA GLU A 26 -13.40 -2.89 -4.37
C GLU A 26 -14.29 -1.65 -4.39
N SER A 27 -14.52 -1.03 -3.24
CA SER A 27 -15.32 0.19 -3.10
C SER A 27 -14.76 1.10 -1.99
N PRO A 28 -14.50 2.40 -2.25
CA PRO A 28 -14.40 3.03 -3.58
C PRO A 28 -13.36 2.32 -4.46
N ALA A 29 -13.66 2.15 -5.75
CA ALA A 29 -12.81 1.36 -6.65
C ALA A 29 -11.38 1.93 -6.71
N SER A 30 -10.39 1.09 -6.37
CA SER A 30 -8.98 1.49 -6.36
C SER A 30 -8.45 1.80 -7.77
N ARG A 31 -7.30 2.46 -7.85
CA ARG A 31 -6.60 2.72 -9.13
C ARG A 31 -6.32 1.43 -9.91
N SER A 32 -5.77 0.40 -9.24
CA SER A 32 -5.48 -0.90 -9.85
C SER A 32 -6.77 -1.63 -10.25
N TYR A 33 -7.83 -1.54 -9.43
CA TYR A 33 -9.10 -2.16 -9.76
C TYR A 33 -9.77 -1.50 -10.97
N LEU A 34 -9.73 -0.18 -11.08
CA LEU A 34 -10.17 0.55 -12.27
C LEU A 34 -9.31 0.21 -13.51
N CYS A 35 -8.04 -0.17 -13.34
CA CYS A 35 -7.25 -0.74 -14.46
C CYS A 35 -7.80 -2.09 -14.90
N LYS A 36 -8.14 -2.98 -13.95
CA LYS A 36 -8.78 -4.27 -14.27
C LYS A 36 -10.13 -4.11 -14.97
N GLN A 37 -10.86 -3.05 -14.65
CA GLN A 37 -12.14 -2.74 -15.29
C GLN A 37 -11.99 -2.06 -16.66
N GLY A 38 -10.77 -1.77 -17.12
CA GLY A 38 -10.51 -1.03 -18.37
C GLY A 38 -10.87 0.45 -18.31
N VAL A 39 -11.21 0.98 -17.13
CA VAL A 39 -11.53 2.40 -16.93
C VAL A 39 -10.26 3.25 -16.91
N ASN A 40 -9.22 2.76 -16.25
CA ASN A 40 -7.86 3.27 -16.39
C ASN A 40 -7.14 2.46 -17.46
N VAL A 41 -6.38 3.15 -18.31
CA VAL A 41 -5.60 2.54 -19.40
C VAL A 41 -4.10 2.63 -19.12
N ASN A 42 -3.30 1.86 -19.87
CA ASN A 42 -1.84 1.87 -19.83
C ASN A 42 -1.27 1.58 -18.42
N CYS A 43 -1.87 0.60 -17.72
CA CYS A 43 -1.47 0.27 -16.35
C CYS A 43 -0.36 -0.79 -16.26
N GLY A 44 0.13 -1.32 -17.38
CA GLY A 44 1.11 -2.42 -17.38
C GLY A 44 0.48 -3.75 -16.91
N PRO A 45 1.27 -4.68 -16.34
CA PRO A 45 0.78 -6.02 -16.00
C PRO A 45 -0.30 -6.03 -14.91
N ILE A 46 -0.28 -5.05 -13.99
CA ILE A 46 -1.21 -4.99 -12.85
C ILE A 46 -2.69 -4.87 -13.25
N GLN A 47 -2.97 -4.52 -14.51
CA GLN A 47 -4.36 -4.52 -15.02
C GLN A 47 -5.01 -5.90 -14.94
N TYR A 48 -4.23 -6.98 -14.96
CA TYR A 48 -4.77 -8.35 -14.89
C TYR A 48 -4.90 -8.87 -13.45
N GLU A 49 -4.25 -8.21 -12.50
CA GLU A 49 -4.09 -8.70 -11.12
C GLU A 49 -4.08 -7.55 -10.10
N PRO A 50 -5.17 -6.78 -9.96
CA PRO A 50 -5.22 -5.62 -9.08
C PRO A 50 -4.97 -5.96 -7.61
N GLN A 51 -5.10 -7.23 -7.23
CA GLN A 51 -4.82 -7.77 -5.91
C GLN A 51 -3.33 -7.83 -5.54
N SER A 52 -2.43 -7.69 -6.52
CA SER A 52 -1.00 -8.01 -6.36
C SER A 52 -0.11 -6.79 -6.14
N VAL A 53 -0.68 -5.62 -5.77
CA VAL A 53 0.10 -4.41 -5.44
C VAL A 53 0.71 -4.54 -4.04
N GLU A 54 1.63 -5.50 -3.90
CA GLU A 54 2.34 -5.81 -2.67
C GLU A 54 3.70 -5.11 -2.65
N GLY A 55 4.17 -4.69 -1.48
CA GLY A 55 5.52 -4.18 -1.28
C GLY A 55 5.93 -4.28 0.18
N ILE A 56 7.08 -3.67 0.52
CA ILE A 56 7.59 -3.67 1.90
C ILE A 56 6.58 -2.98 2.84
N GLY A 57 6.29 -3.61 3.98
CA GLY A 57 5.41 -3.05 5.02
C GLY A 57 6.05 -1.94 5.85
N GLY A 58 5.37 -1.50 6.91
CA GLY A 58 5.92 -0.50 7.85
C GLY A 58 5.90 0.95 7.34
N PHE A 59 5.09 1.25 6.33
CA PHE A 59 4.84 2.62 5.89
C PHE A 59 4.26 3.47 7.05
N PRO A 60 4.70 4.74 7.24
CA PRO A 60 5.60 5.50 6.37
C PRO A 60 7.11 5.43 6.70
N GLN A 61 7.53 4.87 7.84
CA GLN A 61 8.95 4.84 8.22
C GLN A 61 9.78 3.90 7.32
N LEU A 62 9.16 2.82 6.86
CA LEU A 62 9.70 1.89 5.88
C LEU A 62 8.81 1.93 4.62
N GLY A 63 8.76 0.82 3.88
CA GLY A 63 7.89 0.66 2.71
C GLY A 63 8.48 1.22 1.42
N PRO A 64 7.65 1.36 0.36
CA PRO A 64 8.13 1.80 -0.94
C PRO A 64 8.71 3.22 -0.89
N SER A 65 9.74 3.47 -1.71
CA SER A 65 10.38 4.78 -1.84
C SER A 65 9.40 5.87 -2.32
N ASP A 66 9.74 7.12 -2.07
CA ASP A 66 8.99 8.25 -2.64
C ASP A 66 8.99 8.19 -4.18
N GLY A 67 7.83 8.48 -4.78
CA GLY A 67 7.61 8.29 -6.22
C GLY A 67 7.34 6.85 -6.64
N GLN A 68 7.32 5.89 -5.70
CA GLN A 68 7.03 4.46 -5.95
C GLN A 68 5.92 3.90 -5.06
N ILE A 69 5.17 4.79 -4.39
CA ILE A 69 4.17 4.42 -3.39
C ILE A 69 2.98 3.69 -4.02
N ALA A 70 2.51 4.14 -5.20
CA ALA A 70 1.30 3.60 -5.83
C ALA A 70 1.55 2.24 -6.51
N GLY A 71 2.77 2.03 -7.02
CA GLY A 71 3.23 0.77 -7.57
C GLY A 71 3.89 -0.16 -6.54
N ALA A 72 3.95 0.25 -5.27
CA ALA A 72 4.61 -0.47 -4.18
C ALA A 72 6.08 -0.89 -4.46
N GLY A 73 6.78 -0.15 -5.32
CA GLY A 73 8.16 -0.47 -5.76
C GLY A 73 8.26 -1.41 -6.97
N HIS A 74 7.14 -1.90 -7.51
CA HIS A 74 7.12 -2.95 -8.53
C HIS A 74 6.36 -2.58 -9.81
N PHE A 75 5.29 -1.78 -9.68
CA PHE A 75 4.39 -1.46 -10.79
C PHE A 75 4.48 0.03 -11.20
N PRO A 76 5.58 0.47 -11.85
CA PRO A 76 5.85 1.90 -12.09
C PRO A 76 4.81 2.60 -12.96
N ALA A 77 4.04 1.86 -13.75
CA ALA A 77 2.92 2.43 -14.51
C ALA A 77 1.84 3.05 -13.60
N LEU A 78 1.68 2.55 -12.37
CA LEU A 78 0.80 3.12 -11.36
C LEU A 78 1.38 4.37 -10.70
N ASP A 79 2.69 4.58 -10.75
CA ASP A 79 3.35 5.73 -10.11
C ASP A 79 3.31 7.00 -10.97
N VAL A 80 2.90 6.89 -12.25
CA VAL A 80 2.63 8.04 -13.11
C VAL A 80 1.55 8.92 -12.47
N GLN A 81 1.80 10.22 -12.36
CA GLN A 81 0.89 11.13 -11.69
C GLN A 81 0.80 12.46 -12.45
N THR A 82 -0.36 12.68 -13.07
CA THR A 82 -0.79 13.97 -13.63
C THR A 82 -2.27 14.17 -13.30
N VAL A 83 -2.74 15.40 -13.43
CA VAL A 83 -4.15 15.74 -13.18
C VAL A 83 -5.13 14.89 -14.00
N ASP A 84 -4.77 14.47 -15.22
CA ASP A 84 -5.66 13.74 -16.13
C ASP A 84 -5.34 12.25 -16.28
N ARG A 85 -4.24 11.77 -15.69
CA ARG A 85 -3.76 10.39 -15.87
C ARG A 85 -4.77 9.34 -15.41
N TRP A 86 -5.46 9.59 -14.31
CA TRP A 86 -6.35 8.62 -13.65
C TRP A 86 -7.79 9.10 -13.65
N LYS A 87 -8.74 8.17 -13.84
CA LYS A 87 -10.16 8.40 -13.61
C LYS A 87 -10.42 8.46 -12.11
N LYS A 88 -11.27 9.41 -11.68
CA LYS A 88 -11.53 9.71 -10.28
C LYS A 88 -12.85 9.07 -9.87
N VAL A 89 -12.90 8.54 -8.65
CA VAL A 89 -14.13 8.12 -8.00
C VAL A 89 -14.64 9.30 -7.18
N THR A 90 -15.86 9.76 -7.47
CA THR A 90 -16.50 10.84 -6.70
C THR A 90 -16.89 10.32 -5.33
N LEU A 91 -16.48 11.03 -4.28
CA LEU A 91 -16.82 10.76 -2.89
C LEU A 91 -17.21 12.05 -2.19
N ASN A 92 -18.10 11.95 -1.21
CA ASN A 92 -18.38 13.04 -0.30
C ASN A 92 -17.35 13.04 0.84
N GLY A 93 -17.12 14.21 1.45
CA GLY A 93 -16.44 14.29 2.73
C GLY A 93 -17.25 13.63 3.85
N GLY A 94 -16.59 13.24 4.94
CA GLY A 94 -17.22 12.59 6.10
C GLY A 94 -17.18 11.06 6.01
N THR A 95 -18.19 10.41 6.61
CA THR A 95 -18.25 8.95 6.71
C THR A 95 -18.38 8.29 5.35
N ASN A 96 -17.46 7.38 5.05
CA ASN A 96 -17.45 6.58 3.83
C ASN A 96 -17.19 5.10 4.19
N THR A 97 -17.70 4.20 3.37
CA THR A 97 -17.42 2.76 3.50
C THR A 97 -16.28 2.37 2.57
N PHE A 98 -15.23 1.78 3.13
CA PHE A 98 -14.13 1.17 2.39
C PHE A 98 -14.23 -0.36 2.48
N LYS A 99 -14.36 -1.01 1.33
CA LYS A 99 -14.55 -2.45 1.19
C LYS A 99 -13.38 -3.04 0.41
N TRP A 100 -12.65 -3.94 1.06
CA TRP A 100 -11.63 -4.76 0.42
C TRP A 100 -12.23 -6.04 -0.14
N LYS A 101 -11.73 -6.46 -1.30
CA LYS A 101 -11.85 -7.83 -1.81
C LYS A 101 -10.51 -8.52 -1.62
N LEU A 102 -10.47 -9.52 -0.73
CA LEU A 102 -9.27 -10.34 -0.51
C LEU A 102 -9.38 -11.58 -1.38
N THR A 103 -8.38 -11.82 -2.23
CA THR A 103 -8.30 -13.04 -3.04
C THR A 103 -7.53 -14.13 -2.31
N ALA A 104 -6.59 -13.73 -1.45
CA ALA A 104 -5.95 -14.59 -0.46
C ALA A 104 -5.92 -13.83 0.89
N PRO A 105 -6.72 -14.24 1.89
CA PRO A 105 -6.68 -13.63 3.22
C PRO A 105 -5.43 -14.04 3.99
N HIS A 106 -4.79 -13.10 4.67
CA HIS A 106 -3.63 -13.34 5.54
C HIS A 106 -3.83 -12.75 6.92
N SER A 107 -3.03 -13.21 7.90
CA SER A 107 -2.95 -12.56 9.21
C SER A 107 -2.60 -11.09 9.01
N THR A 108 -3.51 -10.21 9.45
CA THR A 108 -3.40 -8.78 9.18
C THR A 108 -3.01 -8.04 10.44
N LYS A 109 -1.89 -7.32 10.39
CA LYS A 109 -1.42 -6.47 11.50
C LYS A 109 -2.35 -5.27 11.71
N GLU A 110 -2.64 -4.55 10.64
CA GLU A 110 -3.44 -3.32 10.66
C GLU A 110 -3.94 -2.97 9.26
N TRP A 111 -5.02 -2.19 9.17
CA TRP A 111 -5.48 -1.50 7.96
C TRP A 111 -5.41 0.01 8.18
N LYS A 112 -4.69 0.74 7.32
CA LYS A 112 -4.50 2.19 7.42
C LYS A 112 -4.97 2.91 6.17
N TYR A 113 -5.60 4.07 6.35
CA TYR A 113 -6.00 4.94 5.24
C TYR A 113 -5.40 6.34 5.41
N TYR A 114 -4.71 6.78 4.37
CA TYR A 114 -4.06 8.09 4.29
C TYR A 114 -4.74 8.93 3.22
N ILE A 115 -4.58 10.25 3.32
CA ILE A 115 -5.08 11.18 2.32
C ILE A 115 -3.99 12.19 1.96
N THR A 116 -4.07 12.76 0.77
CA THR A 116 -3.18 13.85 0.36
C THR A 116 -3.50 15.14 1.11
N LYS A 117 -2.48 15.96 1.32
CA LYS A 117 -2.62 17.30 1.89
C LYS A 117 -3.47 18.20 1.00
N LYS A 118 -4.13 19.21 1.59
CA LYS A 118 -4.93 20.22 0.89
C LYS A 118 -4.19 20.94 -0.25
N GLY A 119 -2.86 21.03 -0.20
CA GLY A 119 -2.01 21.67 -1.21
C GLY A 119 -1.05 20.72 -1.94
N TRP A 120 -1.32 19.41 -1.97
CA TRP A 120 -0.46 18.44 -2.66
C TRP A 120 -0.38 18.74 -4.17
N ASN A 121 0.73 18.36 -4.82
CA ASN A 121 0.91 18.60 -6.26
C ASN A 121 0.44 17.39 -7.09
N PRO A 122 -0.69 17.48 -7.81
CA PRO A 122 -1.24 16.35 -8.58
C PRO A 122 -0.49 16.02 -9.86
N ASN A 123 0.54 16.81 -10.22
CA ASN A 123 1.38 16.65 -11.41
C ASN A 123 2.79 16.14 -11.11
N LYS A 124 3.02 15.60 -9.90
CA LYS A 124 4.28 14.96 -9.52
C LYS A 124 4.01 13.56 -8.94
N PRO A 125 4.93 12.60 -9.12
CA PRO A 125 4.83 11.30 -8.47
C PRO A 125 4.62 11.44 -6.96
N LEU A 126 3.76 10.59 -6.38
CA LEU A 126 3.35 10.70 -4.99
C LEU A 126 4.53 10.46 -4.04
N THR A 127 4.72 11.36 -3.09
CA THR A 127 5.73 11.26 -2.03
C THR A 127 5.09 11.26 -0.65
N ARG A 128 5.84 10.87 0.38
CA ARG A 128 5.41 11.05 1.78
C ARG A 128 5.10 12.51 2.12
N SER A 129 5.79 13.46 1.48
CA SER A 129 5.60 14.89 1.73
C SER A 129 4.22 15.40 1.28
N ASP A 130 3.60 14.73 0.31
CA ASP A 130 2.27 15.03 -0.23
C ASP A 130 1.12 14.47 0.62
N LEU A 131 1.41 13.57 1.56
CA LEU A 131 0.43 12.86 2.38
C LEU A 131 0.34 13.45 3.79
N ASP A 132 -0.86 13.43 4.36
CA ASP A 132 -1.03 13.50 5.81
C ASP A 132 -0.63 12.14 6.38
N LEU A 133 0.59 12.07 6.94
CA LEU A 133 1.20 10.81 7.41
C LEU A 133 0.57 10.26 8.71
N VAL A 134 -0.35 11.00 9.32
CA VAL A 134 -1.25 10.47 10.34
C VAL A 134 -2.49 9.94 9.60
N PRO A 135 -2.72 8.61 9.58
CA PRO A 135 -3.85 8.05 8.86
C PRO A 135 -5.16 8.54 9.49
N PHE A 136 -6.15 8.87 8.66
CA PHE A 136 -7.46 9.29 9.14
C PHE A 136 -8.30 8.11 9.66
N TYR A 137 -7.86 6.88 9.39
CA TYR A 137 -8.44 5.65 9.94
C TYR A 137 -7.36 4.58 10.11
N VAL A 138 -7.40 3.88 11.24
CA VAL A 138 -6.63 2.67 11.53
C VAL A 138 -7.53 1.61 12.15
N LYS A 139 -7.38 0.35 11.74
CA LYS A 139 -8.04 -0.83 12.33
C LYS A 139 -7.02 -1.91 12.60
#